data_AF-A0A151EDL8-F1
#
_entry.id   AF-A0A151EDL8-F1
#
_cell.length_a   1.000
_cell.length_b   1.000
_cell.length_c   1.000
_cell.angle_alpha   90.00
_cell.angle_beta   90.00
_cell.angle_gamma   90.00
#
_symmetry.space_group_name_H-M   'P 1'
#
loop_
_entity.id
_entity.type
_entity.pdbx_description
1 polymer ?
#
loop_
_entity_poly.entity_id
_entity_poly.type
_entity_poly.pdbx_seq_one_letter_code
_entity_poly.pdbx_strand_id
1 'polypeptide(L)'
;MREEITSVFEEVGRHYKERGVVEPDIHQGHDVHAFYRLSKEPSQVIHVQGYPGLSDEKGMYVWARLLDYDKMMEIRQISTASIGNEHGAFIKGLISQQKIAYDSKILEEKLAENVPELKQ
;
A
#
# COMPACT_ATOMS: atom_id res chain seq x y z
N MET A 1 0.59 0.76 -17.57
CA MET A 1 0.65 1.62 -16.36
C MET A 1 -0.25 1.09 -15.25
N ARG A 2 -1.58 1.29 -15.26
CA ARG A 2 -2.46 0.81 -14.16
C ARG A 2 -2.34 -0.70 -13.89
N GLU A 3 -2.37 -1.50 -14.94
CA GLU A 3 -2.23 -2.97 -14.85
C GLU A 3 -0.85 -3.38 -14.32
N GLU A 4 0.23 -2.73 -14.75
CA GLU A 4 1.58 -3.00 -14.26
C GLU A 4 1.74 -2.65 -12.77
N ILE A 5 1.20 -1.49 -12.33
CA ILE A 5 1.17 -1.13 -10.90
C ILE A 5 0.40 -2.17 -10.11
N THR A 6 -0.79 -2.56 -10.61
CA THR A 6 -1.63 -3.58 -9.96
C THR A 6 -0.87 -4.90 -9.83
N SER A 7 -0.24 -5.36 -10.92
CA SER A 7 0.55 -6.60 -10.93
C SER A 7 1.69 -6.55 -9.90
N VAL A 8 2.38 -5.43 -9.77
CA VAL A 8 3.42 -5.27 -8.74
C VAL A 8 2.81 -5.34 -7.34
N PHE A 9 1.71 -4.64 -7.09
CA PHE A 9 1.06 -4.62 -5.77
C PHE A 9 0.49 -5.99 -5.38
N GLU A 10 -0.07 -6.73 -6.35
CA GLU A 10 -0.55 -8.10 -6.18
C GLU A 10 0.60 -9.05 -5.84
N GLU A 11 1.73 -8.93 -6.53
CA GLU A 11 2.90 -9.76 -6.28
C GLU A 11 3.47 -9.53 -4.87
N VAL A 12 3.64 -8.27 -4.46
CA VAL A 12 4.06 -7.92 -3.09
C VAL A 12 3.06 -8.45 -2.05
N GLY A 13 1.76 -8.26 -2.28
CA GLY A 13 0.71 -8.75 -1.41
C GLY A 13 0.73 -10.28 -1.27
N ARG A 14 0.93 -11.00 -2.38
CA ARG A 14 1.07 -12.46 -2.41
C ARG A 14 2.28 -12.92 -1.61
N HIS A 15 3.45 -12.34 -1.83
CA HIS A 15 4.67 -12.71 -1.11
C HIS A 15 4.53 -12.54 0.40
N TYR A 16 3.94 -11.43 0.84
CA TYR A 16 3.67 -11.21 2.26
C TYR A 16 2.58 -12.13 2.82
N LYS A 17 1.54 -12.45 2.05
CA LYS A 17 0.51 -13.41 2.44
C LYS A 17 1.08 -14.82 2.61
N GLU A 18 1.92 -15.28 1.69
CA GLU A 18 2.59 -16.59 1.75
C GLU A 18 3.51 -16.71 2.97
N ARG A 19 4.11 -15.60 3.42
CA ARG A 19 4.89 -15.52 4.66
C ARG A 19 4.02 -15.34 5.92
N GLY A 20 2.69 -15.23 5.77
CA GLY A 20 1.74 -15.06 6.86
C GLY A 20 1.83 -13.71 7.59
N VAL A 21 2.44 -12.69 6.96
CA VAL A 21 2.69 -11.40 7.61
C VAL A 21 1.63 -10.34 7.31
N VAL A 22 0.87 -10.47 6.21
CA VAL A 22 -0.22 -9.56 5.89
C VAL A 22 -1.45 -10.22 5.27
N GLU A 23 -2.60 -9.56 5.39
CA GLU A 23 -3.76 -9.77 4.54
C GLU A 23 -3.86 -8.61 3.50
N PRO A 24 -3.72 -8.89 2.19
CA PRO A 24 -3.75 -7.88 1.15
C PRO A 24 -5.16 -7.61 0.61
N ASP A 25 -5.47 -6.34 0.34
CA ASP A 25 -6.65 -5.88 -0.38
C ASP A 25 -6.25 -4.81 -1.42
N ILE A 26 -6.75 -4.91 -2.65
CA ILE A 26 -6.34 -4.06 -3.77
C ILE A 26 -7.57 -3.45 -4.44
N HIS A 27 -7.52 -2.13 -4.62
CA HIS A 27 -8.58 -1.38 -5.29
C HIS A 27 -8.02 -0.59 -6.47
N GLN A 28 -8.75 -0.64 -7.58
CA GLN A 28 -8.43 0.12 -8.78
C GLN A 28 -9.49 1.21 -8.97
N GLY A 29 -9.07 2.48 -8.88
CA GLY A 29 -9.90 3.64 -9.15
C GLY A 29 -9.20 4.61 -10.09
N HIS A 30 -9.17 5.89 -9.72
CA HIS A 30 -8.28 6.86 -10.37
C HIS A 30 -6.82 6.42 -10.24
N ASP A 31 -6.43 6.16 -9.00
CA ASP A 31 -5.17 5.56 -8.59
C ASP A 31 -5.33 4.07 -8.28
N VAL A 32 -4.22 3.36 -8.14
CA VAL A 32 -4.19 1.97 -7.65
C VAL A 32 -3.82 2.01 -6.18
N HIS A 33 -4.60 1.34 -5.34
CA HIS A 33 -4.41 1.30 -3.90
C HIS A 33 -4.23 -0.14 -3.45
N ALA A 34 -3.24 -0.39 -2.61
CA ALA A 34 -3.07 -1.64 -1.89
C ALA A 34 -3.06 -1.39 -0.37
N PHE A 35 -3.78 -2.24 0.36
CA PHE A 35 -3.86 -2.25 1.80
C PHE A 35 -3.29 -3.59 2.28
N TYR A 36 -2.20 -3.55 3.03
CA TYR A 36 -1.59 -4.74 3.64
C TYR A 36 -1.76 -4.66 5.15
N ARG A 37 -2.75 -5.38 5.69
CA ARG A 37 -3.03 -5.41 7.14
C ARG A 37 -2.03 -6.33 7.82
N LEU A 38 -1.30 -5.84 8.82
CA LEU A 38 -0.25 -6.62 9.48
C LEU A 38 -0.86 -7.71 10.37
N SER A 39 -0.43 -8.97 10.21
CA SER A 39 -0.97 -10.10 10.98
C SER A 39 -0.66 -10.01 12.48
N LYS A 40 0.53 -9.49 12.84
CA LYS A 40 0.99 -9.37 14.24
C LYS A 40 0.50 -8.08 14.93
N GLU A 41 0.22 -7.05 14.15
CA GLU A 41 -0.29 -5.76 14.63
C GLU A 41 -1.54 -5.37 13.83
N PRO A 42 -2.69 -6.05 14.07
CA PRO A 42 -3.86 -5.93 13.20
C PRO A 42 -4.57 -4.57 13.28
N SER A 43 -4.15 -3.70 14.20
CA SER A 43 -4.55 -2.28 14.26
C SER A 43 -3.77 -1.41 13.27
N GLN A 44 -2.79 -1.96 12.56
CA GLN A 44 -2.00 -1.25 11.56
C GLN A 44 -2.21 -1.82 10.16
N VAL A 45 -2.27 -0.92 9.20
CA VAL A 45 -2.35 -1.26 7.78
C VAL A 45 -1.37 -0.41 6.99
N ILE A 46 -0.59 -1.07 6.14
CA ILE A 46 0.24 -0.38 5.16
C ILE A 46 -0.67 -0.03 4.00
N HIS A 47 -0.74 1.25 3.67
CA HIS A 47 -1.40 1.71 2.47
C HIS A 47 -0.36 2.15 1.44
N VAL A 48 -0.40 1.51 0.27
CA VAL A 48 0.43 1.85 -0.89
C VAL A 48 -0.48 2.40 -1.99
N GLN A 49 -0.13 3.58 -2.50
CA GLN A 49 -0.82 4.24 -3.60
C GLN A 49 0.13 4.36 -4.78
N GLY A 50 -0.27 3.84 -5.92
CA GLY A 50 0.40 4.04 -7.20
C GLY A 50 -0.40 5.02 -8.04
N TYR A 51 0.28 5.93 -8.73
CA TYR A 51 -0.34 7.00 -9.52
C TYR A 51 -0.13 6.72 -11.02
N PRO A 52 -1.09 6.08 -11.72
CA PRO A 52 -0.93 5.76 -13.15
C PRO A 52 -0.65 7.00 -14.01
N GLY A 53 -1.24 8.15 -13.68
CA GLY A 53 -1.07 9.40 -14.43
C GLY A 53 0.30 10.08 -14.26
N LEU A 54 1.09 9.69 -13.26
CA LEU A 54 2.46 10.17 -13.02
C LEU A 54 3.53 9.12 -13.36
N SER A 55 3.08 7.91 -13.68
CA SER A 55 3.93 6.79 -14.06
C SER A 55 4.20 6.80 -15.57
N ASP A 56 5.31 6.18 -15.97
CA ASP A 56 5.69 6.00 -17.38
C ASP A 56 6.23 4.59 -17.61
N GLU A 57 6.71 4.29 -18.82
CA GLU A 57 7.26 2.97 -19.18
C GLU A 57 8.49 2.55 -18.35
N LYS A 58 9.16 3.50 -17.69
CA LYS A 58 10.40 3.24 -16.93
C LYS A 58 10.13 3.00 -15.45
N GLY A 59 8.96 3.40 -14.94
CA GLY A 59 8.63 3.17 -13.55
C GLY A 59 7.29 3.73 -13.10
N MET A 60 6.87 3.25 -11.95
CA MET A 60 5.68 3.70 -11.25
C MET A 60 5.99 4.77 -10.21
N TYR A 61 5.14 5.78 -10.17
CA TYR A 61 5.14 6.75 -9.07
C TYR A 61 4.31 6.20 -7.91
N VAL A 62 4.92 6.10 -6.73
CA VAL A 62 4.31 5.47 -5.56
C VAL A 62 4.42 6.34 -4.31
N TRP A 63 3.47 6.16 -3.39
CA TRP A 63 3.47 6.72 -2.05
C TRP A 63 3.02 5.64 -1.07
N ALA A 64 3.71 5.47 0.06
CA ALA A 64 3.31 4.50 1.08
C ALA A 64 3.32 5.09 2.48
N ARG A 65 2.38 4.65 3.30
CA ARG A 65 2.17 5.12 4.66
C ARG A 65 1.60 4.01 5.54
N LEU A 66 1.80 4.16 6.83
CA LEU A 66 1.17 3.35 7.86
C LEU A 66 -0.08 4.07 8.37
N LEU A 67 -1.20 3.36 8.42
CA LEU A 67 -2.48 3.86 8.90
C LEU A 67 -2.94 3.06 10.11
N ASP A 68 -3.72 3.71 10.96
CA ASP A 68 -4.52 3.08 12.01
C ASP A 68 -5.76 2.42 11.37
N TYR A 69 -5.87 1.11 11.50
CA TYR A 69 -6.92 0.33 10.87
C TYR A 69 -8.31 0.64 11.43
N ASP A 70 -8.43 0.78 12.75
CA ASP A 70 -9.74 1.01 13.39
C ASP A 70 -10.27 2.39 12.99
N LYS A 71 -9.41 3.42 13.06
CA LYS A 71 -9.75 4.76 12.58
C LYS A 71 -10.03 4.80 11.08
N MET A 72 -9.30 4.03 10.27
CA MET A 72 -9.59 3.90 8.85
C MET A 72 -11.00 3.33 8.61
N MET A 73 -11.38 2.28 9.35
CA MET A 73 -12.70 1.68 9.24
C MET A 73 -13.81 2.61 9.74
N GLU A 74 -13.59 3.38 10.80
CA GLU A 74 -14.53 4.43 11.25
C GLU A 74 -14.77 5.48 10.15
N ILE A 75 -13.70 5.97 9.51
CA ILE A 75 -13.79 6.94 8.40
C ILE A 75 -14.61 6.37 7.24
N ARG A 76 -14.39 5.09 6.89
CA ARG A 76 -15.14 4.39 5.84
C ARG A 76 -16.63 4.27 6.17
N GLN A 77 -17.00 4.16 7.44
CA GLN A 77 -18.40 4.05 7.87
C GLN A 77 -19.15 5.39 7.87
N ILE A 78 -18.47 6.49 8.21
CA ILE A 78 -19.11 7.80 8.41
C ILE A 78 -19.18 8.63 7.13
N SER A 79 -18.22 8.47 6.22
CA SER A 79 -18.14 9.26 4.98
C SER A 79 -18.75 8.53 3.78
N THR A 80 -19.21 9.28 2.77
CA THR A 80 -19.41 8.75 1.42
C THR A 80 -18.05 8.25 0.95
N ALA A 81 -17.79 6.95 1.11
CA ALA A 81 -16.44 6.39 1.09
C ALA A 81 -15.74 6.59 -0.26
N SER A 82 -14.90 7.61 -0.36
CA SER A 82 -13.89 7.73 -1.42
C SER A 82 -12.54 7.32 -0.86
N ILE A 83 -11.89 6.38 -1.54
CA ILE A 83 -10.50 5.97 -1.27
C ILE A 83 -9.63 7.25 -1.33
N GLY A 84 -9.16 7.70 -0.17
CA GLY A 84 -8.55 9.03 0.01
C GLY A 84 -8.91 9.70 1.35
N ASN A 85 -10.13 9.51 1.87
CA ASN A 85 -10.50 10.06 3.20
C ASN A 85 -9.73 9.40 4.34
N GLU A 86 -9.29 8.17 4.11
CA GLU A 86 -8.50 7.33 5.02
C GLU A 86 -7.13 7.94 5.36
N HIS A 87 -6.71 9.01 4.68
CA HIS A 87 -5.54 9.80 5.05
C HIS A 87 -5.71 10.38 6.47
N GLY A 88 -6.94 10.55 6.97
CA GLY A 88 -7.22 10.92 8.35
C GLY A 88 -6.76 9.89 9.39
N ALA A 89 -6.49 8.64 8.99
CA ALA A 89 -5.95 7.58 9.84
C ALA A 89 -4.41 7.48 9.82
N PHE A 90 -3.72 8.50 9.31
CA PHE A 90 -2.26 8.51 9.19
C PHE A 90 -1.53 8.35 10.54
N ILE A 91 -0.56 7.43 10.57
CA ILE A 91 0.40 7.26 11.67
C ILE A 91 1.77 7.80 11.24
N LYS A 92 2.36 7.23 10.17
CA LYS A 92 3.68 7.61 9.65
C LYS A 92 3.82 7.39 8.15
N GLY A 93 4.71 8.14 7.52
CA GLY A 93 5.14 7.89 6.13
C GLY A 93 6.13 6.74 6.07
N LEU A 94 6.02 5.89 5.04
CA LEU A 94 6.95 4.77 4.80
C LEU A 94 7.80 5.02 3.55
N ILE A 95 7.15 5.46 2.46
CA ILE A 95 7.80 5.80 1.21
C ILE A 95 7.29 7.18 0.83
N SER A 96 8.17 8.18 0.70
CA SER A 96 7.79 9.48 0.15
C SER A 96 7.46 9.34 -1.35
N GLN A 97 6.59 10.22 -1.84
CA GLN A 97 6.19 10.27 -3.25
C GLN A 97 7.41 10.25 -4.18
N GLN A 98 7.64 9.12 -4.85
CA GLN A 98 8.82 8.90 -5.69
C GLN A 98 8.53 7.90 -6.81
N LYS A 99 9.34 7.95 -7.87
CA LYS A 99 9.30 6.97 -8.96
C LYS A 99 10.23 5.80 -8.63
N ILE A 100 9.72 4.58 -8.76
CA ILE A 100 10.49 3.33 -8.66
C ILE A 100 10.24 2.45 -9.89
N ALA A 101 11.14 1.54 -10.21
CA ALA A 101 10.91 0.61 -11.32
C ALA A 101 9.70 -0.29 -11.05
N TYR A 102 9.11 -0.87 -12.10
CA TYR A 102 8.08 -1.92 -11.99
C TYR A 102 8.69 -3.24 -11.53
N ASP A 103 9.21 -3.25 -10.31
CA ASP A 103 9.85 -4.39 -9.68
C ASP A 103 9.27 -4.52 -8.26
N SER A 104 8.59 -5.64 -8.01
CA SER A 104 7.99 -5.96 -6.72
C SER A 104 9.03 -6.07 -5.61
N LYS A 105 10.25 -6.51 -5.91
CA LYS A 105 11.34 -6.60 -4.92
C LYS A 105 11.77 -5.23 -4.42
N ILE A 106 11.87 -4.25 -5.33
CA ILE A 106 12.22 -2.87 -4.95
C ILE A 106 11.14 -2.27 -4.03
N LEU A 107 9.87 -2.54 -4.31
CA LEU A 107 8.78 -2.09 -3.45
C LEU A 107 8.82 -2.80 -2.09
N GLU A 108 9.01 -4.13 -2.07
CA GLU A 108 9.15 -4.91 -0.83
C GLU A 108 10.28 -4.41 0.07
N GLU A 109 11.47 -4.19 -0.50
CA GLU A 109 12.64 -3.71 0.22
C GLU A 109 12.36 -2.35 0.88
N LYS A 110 11.78 -1.40 0.14
CA LYS A 110 11.42 -0.07 0.67
C LYS A 110 10.36 -0.13 1.77
N LEU A 111 9.38 -1.03 1.67
CA LEU A 111 8.39 -1.23 2.71
C LEU A 111 9.03 -1.86 3.96
N ALA A 112 9.85 -2.90 3.78
CA ALA A 112 10.51 -3.62 4.86
C ALA A 112 11.56 -2.78 5.60
N GLU A 113 12.20 -1.81 4.94
CA GLU A 113 13.07 -0.82 5.59
C GLU A 113 12.36 -0.07 6.73
N ASN A 114 11.06 0.19 6.57
CA ASN A 114 10.28 1.04 7.46
C ASN A 114 9.27 0.28 8.35
N VAL A 115 9.05 -1.00 8.05
CA VAL A 115 8.11 -1.90 8.73
C VAL A 115 8.86 -3.21 9.07
N PRO A 116 9.49 -3.31 10.26
CA PRO A 116 10.28 -4.47 10.66
C PRO A 116 9.56 -5.82 10.56
N GLU A 117 8.24 -5.82 10.70
CA GLU A 117 7.36 -6.98 10.62
C GLU A 117 7.43 -7.67 9.25
N LEU A 118 7.79 -6.94 8.19
CA LEU A 118 7.91 -7.45 6.82
C LEU A 118 9.27 -8.10 6.52
N LYS A 119 10.25 -8.01 7.41
CA LYS A 119 11.60 -8.59 7.22
C LYS A 119 11.68 -10.10 7.47
N GLN A 120 10.54 -10.75 7.71
CA GLN A 120 10.44 -12.17 8.04
C GLN A 120 10.64 -13.07 6.83
#